data_AF-A0A1B8CJ61-F1
#
_entry.id   AF-A0A1B8CJ61-F1
#
_cell.length_a   1.000
_cell.length_b   1.000
_cell.length_c   1.000
_cell.angle_alpha   90.00
_cell.angle_beta   90.00
_cell.angle_gamma   90.00
#
_symmetry.space_group_name_H-M   'P 1'
#
loop_
_entity.id
_entity.type
_entity.pdbx_description
1 polymer ?
#
loop_
_entity_poly.entity_id
_entity_poly.type
_entity_poly.pdbx_seq_one_letter_code
_entity_poly.pdbx_strand_id
1 'polypeptide(L)'
;MPRKKALLIGINYFGTKHQLNGCINDAMNLREYLVQDHGFSASQSDMVILTDAPENRGTPLEPTGANMMAAFRWLVSGNNAGDSVFLSYSGHGAQVKDPDGDRESGFDDTICPLDFESHGQIDSDTLHKAIVSPMNPRTRLTVLFDCCHSGSAIELPFVYRPNSAGEVNLVDNVKLGISLAASAFNLLQGGFSATKINDAKALIGGAQSFFASLHHQGGGGPTNEHGLGEETFVEDWKNEGKDIWMFSGCADNQTSADTSIAGAATGAMSYGFIKTMKENPNQSYVEVLQNTRQLLAQQYQQIPQLSVGGEYDLSQRVA
;
A
#
# COMPACT_ATOMS: atom_id res chain seq x y z
N MET A 1 17.54 -26.11 1.58
CA MET A 1 16.68 -25.43 0.58
C MET A 1 16.37 -24.05 1.12
N PRO A 2 16.31 -23.01 0.27
CA PRO A 2 15.87 -21.69 0.71
C PRO A 2 14.47 -21.76 1.32
N ARG A 3 14.24 -20.99 2.37
CA ARG A 3 12.98 -20.97 3.11
C ARG A 3 11.99 -20.03 2.43
N LYS A 4 10.70 -20.41 2.45
CA LYS A 4 9.59 -19.54 2.06
C LYS A 4 8.76 -19.19 3.29
N LYS A 5 8.52 -17.90 3.54
CA LYS A 5 7.82 -17.43 4.74
C LYS A 5 6.84 -16.30 4.43
N ALA A 6 5.63 -16.36 4.97
CA ALA A 6 4.57 -15.40 4.65
C ALA A 6 3.86 -14.84 5.89
N LEU A 7 3.55 -13.55 5.85
CA LEU A 7 2.63 -12.90 6.79
C LEU A 7 1.48 -12.30 5.97
N LEU A 8 0.25 -12.69 6.28
CA LEU A 8 -0.95 -12.23 5.59
C LEU A 8 -1.87 -11.55 6.60
N ILE A 9 -2.24 -10.30 6.36
CA ILE A 9 -3.05 -9.50 7.28
C ILE A 9 -4.31 -9.05 6.54
N GLY A 10 -5.48 -9.35 7.09
CA GLY A 10 -6.78 -8.94 6.55
C GLY A 10 -7.68 -8.44 7.67
N ILE A 11 -8.07 -7.16 7.64
CA ILE A 11 -8.83 -6.53 8.72
C ILE A 11 -10.15 -5.97 8.17
N ASN A 12 -11.27 -6.51 8.63
CA ASN A 12 -12.62 -6.08 8.26
C ASN A 12 -13.22 -5.05 9.22
N TYR A 13 -12.65 -4.83 10.41
CA TYR A 13 -13.13 -3.89 11.43
C TYR A 13 -14.60 -4.14 11.82
N PHE A 14 -14.98 -5.42 12.01
CA PHE A 14 -16.37 -5.81 12.24
C PHE A 14 -17.04 -5.05 13.40
N GLY A 15 -18.28 -4.59 13.17
CA GLY A 15 -19.09 -3.91 14.17
C GLY A 15 -18.65 -2.47 14.49
N THR A 16 -17.64 -1.95 13.79
CA THR A 16 -17.23 -0.55 13.87
C THR A 16 -17.88 0.27 12.75
N LYS A 17 -17.78 1.60 12.83
CA LYS A 17 -18.17 2.51 11.73
C LYS A 17 -17.24 2.43 10.51
N HIS A 18 -16.11 1.71 10.62
CA HIS A 18 -15.07 1.56 9.60
C HIS A 18 -15.09 0.18 8.95
N GLN A 19 -16.19 -0.56 9.09
CA GLN A 19 -16.27 -1.94 8.63
C GLN A 19 -16.05 -2.06 7.11
N LEU A 20 -15.17 -2.99 6.72
CA LEU A 20 -14.92 -3.49 5.37
C LEU A 20 -15.42 -4.93 5.28
N ASN A 21 -15.57 -5.44 4.06
CA ASN A 21 -16.16 -6.77 3.85
C ASN A 21 -15.23 -7.76 3.13
N GLY A 22 -14.11 -7.31 2.55
CA GLY A 22 -13.27 -8.12 1.66
C GLY A 22 -11.87 -8.48 2.17
N CYS A 23 -11.38 -7.79 3.19
CA CYS A 23 -9.95 -7.85 3.54
C CYS A 23 -9.51 -9.23 4.06
N ILE A 24 -10.37 -9.88 4.85
CA ILE A 24 -10.12 -11.26 5.28
C ILE A 24 -10.10 -12.22 4.07
N ASN A 25 -11.01 -12.01 3.11
CA ASN A 25 -11.07 -12.84 1.90
C ASN A 25 -9.80 -12.68 1.05
N ASP A 26 -9.26 -11.47 0.94
CA ASP A 26 -7.99 -11.20 0.22
C ASP A 26 -6.81 -11.96 0.84
N ALA A 27 -6.69 -11.93 2.17
CA ALA A 27 -5.66 -12.68 2.89
C ALA A 27 -5.79 -14.19 2.65
N MET A 28 -7.02 -14.71 2.62
CA MET A 28 -7.26 -16.13 2.37
C MET A 28 -7.03 -16.53 0.90
N ASN A 29 -7.37 -15.68 -0.06
CA ASN A 29 -7.07 -15.91 -1.48
C ASN A 29 -5.54 -15.95 -1.73
N LEU A 30 -4.79 -15.04 -1.10
CA LEU A 30 -3.33 -15.05 -1.16
C LEU A 30 -2.74 -16.27 -0.48
N ARG A 31 -3.28 -16.69 0.67
CA ARG A 31 -2.87 -17.94 1.32
C ARG A 31 -2.98 -19.12 0.36
N GLU A 32 -4.13 -19.28 -0.29
CA GLU A 32 -4.35 -20.36 -1.24
C GLU A 32 -3.39 -20.30 -2.42
N TYR A 33 -3.24 -19.12 -3.03
CA TYR A 33 -2.30 -18.90 -4.12
C TYR A 33 -0.85 -19.24 -3.75
N LEU A 34 -0.36 -18.78 -2.59
CA LEU A 34 1.01 -19.03 -2.15
C LEU A 34 1.28 -20.52 -1.88
N VAL A 35 0.30 -21.22 -1.30
CA VAL A 35 0.43 -22.64 -0.98
C VAL A 35 0.33 -23.52 -2.23
N GLN A 36 -0.65 -23.25 -3.10
CA GLN A 36 -0.94 -24.10 -4.25
C GLN A 36 0.02 -23.84 -5.41
N ASP A 37 0.34 -22.58 -5.69
CA ASP A 37 1.06 -22.19 -6.90
C ASP A 37 2.54 -21.87 -6.64
N HIS A 38 2.91 -21.50 -5.40
CA HIS A 38 4.26 -21.03 -5.06
C HIS A 38 5.01 -21.87 -4.03
N GLY A 39 4.43 -22.98 -3.56
CA GLY A 39 5.10 -23.92 -2.66
C GLY A 39 5.42 -23.36 -1.28
N PHE A 40 4.68 -22.36 -0.80
CA PHE A 40 4.73 -21.96 0.61
C PHE A 40 4.09 -23.05 1.48
N SER A 41 4.66 -23.25 2.68
CA SER A 41 4.07 -24.13 3.68
C SER A 41 2.94 -23.41 4.42
N ALA A 42 1.82 -24.09 4.64
CA ALA A 42 0.71 -23.60 5.46
C ALA A 42 0.97 -23.76 6.98
N SER A 43 2.13 -24.29 7.37
CA SER A 43 2.52 -24.42 8.78
C SER A 43 2.71 -23.05 9.42
N GLN A 44 2.31 -22.90 10.69
CA GLN A 44 2.53 -21.67 11.47
C GLN A 44 4.01 -21.30 11.64
N SER A 45 4.93 -22.25 11.43
CA SER A 45 6.36 -21.95 11.36
C SER A 45 6.70 -21.01 10.21
N ASP A 46 6.00 -21.12 9.09
CA ASP A 46 6.32 -20.48 7.81
C ASP A 46 5.22 -19.54 7.32
N MET A 47 4.01 -19.60 7.87
CA MET A 47 2.90 -18.74 7.48
C MET A 47 2.08 -18.31 8.69
N VAL A 48 1.99 -17.00 8.92
CA VAL A 48 1.12 -16.40 9.93
C VAL A 48 0.05 -15.58 9.22
N ILE A 49 -1.19 -15.69 9.70
CA ILE A 49 -2.33 -14.96 9.18
C ILE A 49 -2.99 -14.24 10.33
N LEU A 50 -3.06 -12.91 10.26
CA LEU A 50 -3.75 -12.08 11.24
C LEU A 50 -5.08 -11.60 10.66
N THR A 51 -6.18 -11.88 11.35
CA THR A 51 -7.52 -11.39 10.96
C THR A 51 -8.37 -11.08 12.17
N ASP A 52 -9.30 -10.14 12.03
CA ASP A 52 -10.31 -9.82 13.04
C ASP A 52 -11.53 -10.76 12.96
N ALA A 53 -11.35 -11.97 12.42
CA ALA A 53 -12.37 -13.01 12.46
C ALA A 53 -12.74 -13.34 13.93
N PRO A 54 -14.02 -13.63 14.24
CA PRO A 54 -14.48 -13.82 15.62
C PRO A 54 -13.64 -14.81 16.45
N GLU A 55 -13.13 -15.86 15.82
CA GLU A 55 -12.27 -16.88 16.44
C GLU A 55 -10.89 -16.39 16.89
N ASN A 56 -10.38 -15.30 16.29
CA ASN A 56 -9.07 -14.73 16.60
C ASN A 56 -9.13 -13.69 17.72
N ARG A 57 -10.32 -13.24 18.13
CA ARG A 57 -10.51 -12.19 19.13
C ARG A 57 -9.79 -12.52 20.44
N GLY A 58 -8.95 -11.61 20.92
CA GLY A 58 -8.16 -11.77 22.15
C GLY A 58 -6.99 -12.76 22.04
N THR A 59 -6.67 -13.24 20.84
CA THR A 59 -5.51 -14.12 20.58
C THR A 59 -4.35 -13.34 19.96
N PRO A 60 -3.14 -13.91 19.89
CA PRO A 60 -2.03 -13.31 19.11
C PRO A 60 -2.31 -13.15 17.61
N LEU A 61 -3.39 -13.74 17.08
CA LEU A 61 -3.78 -13.62 15.68
C LEU A 61 -4.76 -12.46 15.41
N GLU A 62 -5.25 -11.78 16.46
CA GLU A 62 -6.03 -10.55 16.31
C GLU A 62 -5.10 -9.41 15.83
N PRO A 63 -5.44 -8.66 14.77
CA PRO A 63 -4.54 -7.69 14.15
C PRO A 63 -4.53 -6.35 14.91
N THR A 64 -4.21 -6.39 16.20
CA THR A 64 -3.88 -5.19 17.00
C THR A 64 -2.52 -4.64 16.58
N GLY A 65 -2.24 -3.36 16.87
CA GLY A 65 -0.95 -2.75 16.54
C GLY A 65 0.22 -3.53 17.16
N ALA A 66 0.06 -3.98 18.42
CA ALA A 66 1.07 -4.78 19.11
C ALA A 66 1.30 -6.14 18.43
N ASN A 67 0.24 -6.85 18.03
CA ASN A 67 0.35 -8.16 17.37
C ASN A 67 0.91 -8.03 15.95
N MET A 68 0.53 -7.00 15.21
CA MET A 68 1.10 -6.70 13.89
C MET A 68 2.61 -6.43 13.98
N MET A 69 3.06 -5.60 14.93
CA MET A 69 4.48 -5.35 15.15
C MET A 69 5.26 -6.62 15.57
N ALA A 70 4.65 -7.47 16.40
CA ALA A 70 5.23 -8.77 16.74
C ALA A 70 5.33 -9.70 15.51
N ALA A 71 4.30 -9.69 14.66
CA ALA A 71 4.27 -10.47 13.43
C ALA A 71 5.28 -9.96 12.38
N PHE A 72 5.50 -8.65 12.25
CA PHE A 72 6.57 -8.11 11.39
C PHE A 72 7.95 -8.57 11.87
N ARG A 73 8.23 -8.47 13.17
CA ARG A 73 9.47 -9.00 13.77
C ARG A 73 9.62 -10.49 13.55
N TRP A 74 8.52 -11.24 13.70
CA TRP A 74 8.50 -12.66 13.35
C TRP A 74 8.86 -12.82 11.88
N LEU A 75 8.19 -12.15 10.94
CA LEU A 75 8.36 -12.30 9.50
C LEU A 75 9.83 -12.15 9.09
N VAL A 76 10.46 -11.05 9.50
CA VAL A 76 11.86 -10.74 9.16
C VAL A 76 12.88 -11.55 9.95
N SER A 77 12.48 -12.30 10.98
CA SER A 77 13.41 -13.17 11.70
C SER A 77 13.86 -14.37 10.87
N GLY A 78 15.17 -14.64 10.90
CA GLY A 78 15.77 -15.79 10.22
C GLY A 78 15.70 -15.70 8.69
N ASN A 79 15.83 -14.48 8.13
CA ASN A 79 15.88 -14.20 6.70
C ASN A 79 17.30 -14.40 6.13
N ASN A 80 17.59 -15.62 5.69
CA ASN A 80 18.90 -15.93 5.13
C ASN A 80 18.96 -15.59 3.64
N ALA A 81 20.18 -15.41 3.13
CA ALA A 81 20.40 -15.19 1.70
C ALA A 81 19.74 -16.32 0.87
N GLY A 82 18.93 -15.94 -0.10
CA GLY A 82 18.16 -16.83 -0.97
C GLY A 82 16.74 -17.14 -0.48
N ASP A 83 16.39 -16.82 0.76
CA ASP A 83 15.01 -17.01 1.27
C ASP A 83 14.01 -16.11 0.51
N SER A 84 12.75 -16.55 0.45
CA SER A 84 11.63 -15.80 -0.14
C SER A 84 10.61 -15.46 0.94
N VAL A 85 10.36 -14.18 1.14
CA VAL A 85 9.46 -13.66 2.15
C VAL A 85 8.29 -12.97 1.45
N PHE A 86 7.08 -13.20 1.94
CA PHE A 86 5.87 -12.57 1.42
C PHE A 86 5.14 -11.81 2.54
N LEU A 87 4.75 -10.58 2.27
CA LEU A 87 3.89 -9.78 3.16
C LEU A 87 2.67 -9.34 2.38
N SER A 88 1.47 -9.55 2.95
CA SER A 88 0.27 -8.90 2.45
C SER A 88 -0.48 -8.17 3.53
N TYR A 89 -1.07 -7.05 3.16
CA TYR A 89 -1.98 -6.28 3.99
C TYR A 89 -3.19 -5.86 3.17
N SER A 90 -4.39 -6.19 3.66
CA SER A 90 -5.66 -5.65 3.18
C SER A 90 -6.42 -5.09 4.38
N GLY A 91 -6.85 -3.83 4.27
CA GLY A 91 -7.44 -3.06 5.36
C GLY A 91 -7.44 -1.57 5.05
N HIS A 92 -7.68 -0.72 6.05
CA HIS A 92 -7.59 0.73 5.86
C HIS A 92 -6.14 1.20 5.78
N GLY A 93 -5.89 2.14 4.87
CA GLY A 93 -4.71 2.99 4.86
C GLY A 93 -5.13 4.45 5.04
N ALA A 94 -4.30 5.23 5.71
CA ALA A 94 -4.58 6.62 6.06
C ALA A 94 -3.30 7.46 6.01
N GLN A 95 -3.38 8.70 6.48
CA GLN A 95 -2.22 9.59 6.63
C GLN A 95 -2.24 10.23 8.01
N VAL A 96 -1.08 10.34 8.64
CA VAL A 96 -0.89 11.10 9.89
C VAL A 96 0.03 12.28 9.63
N LYS A 97 -0.07 13.32 10.45
CA LYS A 97 0.88 14.43 10.40
C LYS A 97 2.27 13.86 10.69
N ASP A 98 3.20 14.16 9.80
CA ASP A 98 4.60 13.78 9.89
C ASP A 98 5.16 14.15 11.27
N PRO A 99 5.53 13.15 12.10
CA PRO A 99 6.00 13.35 13.46
C PRO A 99 7.38 14.03 13.56
N ASP A 100 8.25 13.88 12.56
CA ASP A 100 9.62 14.40 12.59
C ASP A 100 9.85 15.58 11.63
N GLY A 101 8.92 15.79 10.70
CA GLY A 101 8.84 16.96 9.83
C GLY A 101 9.81 16.90 8.66
N ASP A 102 10.27 15.71 8.28
CA ASP A 102 11.18 15.51 7.16
C ASP A 102 10.50 15.47 5.79
N ARG A 103 9.16 15.40 5.74
CA ARG A 103 8.38 15.40 4.50
C ARG A 103 7.93 16.77 4.09
N GLU A 104 8.15 17.09 2.82
CA GLU A 104 7.60 18.29 2.18
C GLU A 104 6.07 18.32 2.17
N SER A 105 5.42 17.14 2.15
CA SER A 105 3.97 17.00 2.29
C SER A 105 3.46 17.34 3.71
N GLY A 106 4.30 17.14 4.73
CA GLY A 106 3.94 17.19 6.14
C GLY A 106 3.07 16.01 6.62
N PHE A 107 2.98 14.91 5.86
CA PHE A 107 2.19 13.72 6.20
C PHE A 107 2.88 12.40 5.83
N ASP A 108 2.78 11.42 6.72
CA ASP A 108 3.18 10.02 6.51
C ASP A 108 1.99 9.17 6.10
N ASP A 109 2.18 8.27 5.13
CA ASP A 109 1.23 7.20 4.83
C ASP A 109 1.22 6.16 5.98
N THR A 110 0.05 5.61 6.30
CA THR A 110 -0.12 4.68 7.42
C THR A 110 -0.98 3.48 7.08
N ILE A 111 -0.83 2.41 7.86
CA ILE A 111 -1.83 1.33 7.95
C ILE A 111 -2.55 1.38 9.30
N CYS A 112 -3.80 0.92 9.31
CA CYS A 112 -4.68 0.97 10.48
C CYS A 112 -4.85 -0.42 11.12
N PRO A 113 -4.21 -0.71 12.28
CA PRO A 113 -4.55 -1.89 13.07
C PRO A 113 -6.00 -1.90 13.55
N LEU A 114 -6.50 -3.03 14.04
CA LEU A 114 -7.88 -3.14 14.53
C LEU A 114 -8.20 -2.15 15.66
N ASP A 115 -7.22 -1.84 16.51
CA ASP A 115 -7.33 -1.00 17.69
C ASP A 115 -6.88 0.46 17.47
N PHE A 116 -6.76 0.90 16.22
CA PHE A 116 -6.17 2.19 15.85
C PHE A 116 -6.84 3.40 16.50
N GLU A 117 -8.15 3.37 16.76
CA GLU A 117 -8.85 4.47 17.45
C GLU A 117 -8.33 4.69 18.89
N SER A 118 -7.78 3.65 19.50
CA SER A 118 -7.27 3.66 20.88
C SER A 118 -5.75 3.65 21.00
N HIS A 119 -5.06 3.07 20.00
CA HIS A 119 -3.60 2.83 20.05
C HIS A 119 -2.83 3.49 18.89
N GLY A 120 -3.53 4.20 17.99
CA GLY A 120 -2.92 4.88 16.85
C GLY A 120 -2.72 3.99 15.63
N GLN A 121 -2.29 4.63 14.55
CA GLN A 121 -1.95 4.00 13.28
C GLN A 121 -0.46 3.62 13.27
N ILE A 122 -0.02 2.84 12.27
CA ILE A 122 1.40 2.53 12.06
C ILE A 122 1.86 3.28 10.82
N ASP A 123 2.73 4.27 11.01
CA ASP A 123 3.33 5.08 9.95
C ASP A 123 4.36 4.32 9.10
N SER A 124 4.58 4.83 7.89
CA SER A 124 5.47 4.27 6.88
C SER A 124 6.93 4.17 7.37
N ASP A 125 7.36 5.12 8.18
CA ASP A 125 8.64 5.14 8.91
C ASP A 125 8.83 3.92 9.81
N THR A 126 7.84 3.68 10.66
CA THR A 126 7.80 2.54 11.58
C THR A 126 7.74 1.24 10.81
N LEU A 127 6.96 1.17 9.73
CA LEU A 127 6.89 0.00 8.86
C LEU A 127 8.24 -0.28 8.17
N HIS A 128 8.90 0.74 7.62
CA HIS A 128 10.21 0.60 6.99
C HIS A 128 11.24 0.05 7.99
N LYS A 129 11.34 0.67 9.17
CA LYS A 129 12.28 0.27 10.24
C LYS A 129 11.99 -1.15 10.73
N ALA A 130 10.73 -1.59 10.76
CA ALA A 130 10.34 -2.92 11.24
C ALA A 130 10.44 -4.02 10.18
N ILE A 131 10.27 -3.68 8.90
CA ILE A 131 10.11 -4.65 7.80
C ILE A 131 11.30 -4.60 6.84
N VAL A 132 11.71 -3.41 6.39
CA VAL A 132 12.72 -3.24 5.32
C VAL A 132 14.13 -3.29 5.89
N SER A 133 14.46 -2.42 6.86
CA SER A 133 15.83 -2.31 7.39
C SER A 133 16.40 -3.64 7.93
N PRO A 134 15.62 -4.50 8.61
CA PRO A 134 16.10 -5.80 9.10
C PRO A 134 16.31 -6.86 8.00
N MET A 135 15.94 -6.60 6.74
CA MET A 135 16.07 -7.58 5.67
C MET A 135 17.52 -7.85 5.30
N ASN A 136 17.87 -9.12 5.12
CA ASN A 136 19.11 -9.47 4.45
C ASN A 136 19.04 -8.99 2.99
N PRO A 137 20.04 -8.27 2.45
CA PRO A 137 20.01 -7.77 1.07
C PRO A 137 19.86 -8.85 -0.01
N ARG A 138 20.12 -10.13 0.33
CA ARG A 138 19.98 -11.28 -0.58
C ARG A 138 18.73 -12.11 -0.29
N THR A 139 17.83 -11.66 0.57
CA THR A 139 16.49 -12.26 0.76
C THR A 139 15.50 -11.46 -0.07
N ARG A 140 14.68 -12.17 -0.87
CA ARG A 140 13.59 -11.56 -1.65
C ARG A 140 12.41 -11.30 -0.71
N LEU A 141 11.97 -10.06 -0.56
CA LEU A 141 10.68 -9.73 0.05
C LEU A 141 9.71 -9.23 -1.03
N THR A 142 8.61 -9.95 -1.21
CA THR A 142 7.49 -9.49 -2.03
C THR A 142 6.39 -8.97 -1.11
N VAL A 143 5.94 -7.75 -1.36
CA VAL A 143 4.89 -7.08 -0.58
C VAL A 143 3.68 -6.84 -1.48
N LEU A 144 2.48 -7.10 -0.99
CA LEU A 144 1.24 -6.76 -1.67
C LEU A 144 0.32 -6.01 -0.71
N PHE A 145 0.16 -4.71 -0.93
CA PHE A 145 -0.72 -3.87 -0.13
C PHE A 145 -1.98 -3.52 -0.93
N ASP A 146 -3.12 -3.86 -0.34
CA ASP A 146 -4.45 -3.59 -0.86
C ASP A 146 -5.16 -2.59 0.06
N CYS A 147 -4.67 -1.36 0.06
CA CYS A 147 -5.20 -0.25 0.85
C CYS A 147 -4.99 1.10 0.14
N CYS A 148 -5.82 2.10 0.47
CA CYS A 148 -5.63 3.48 0.05
C CYS A 148 -4.30 4.04 0.56
N HIS A 149 -3.68 4.98 -0.18
CA HIS A 149 -2.50 5.72 0.27
C HIS A 149 -1.38 4.78 0.76
N SER A 150 -1.02 3.81 -0.09
CA SER A 150 0.00 2.81 0.22
C SER A 150 1.15 2.81 -0.77
N GLY A 151 1.25 3.85 -1.62
CA GLY A 151 2.33 3.97 -2.60
C GLY A 151 3.72 3.99 -1.95
N SER A 152 3.79 4.53 -0.74
CA SER A 152 5.00 4.72 0.06
C SER A 152 4.96 4.05 1.43
N ALA A 153 3.97 3.18 1.70
CA ALA A 153 3.76 2.64 3.05
C ALA A 153 4.96 1.88 3.65
N ILE A 154 5.98 1.52 2.87
CA ILE A 154 7.28 1.01 3.36
C ILE A 154 8.49 1.73 2.73
N GLU A 155 8.30 2.93 2.19
CA GLU A 155 9.37 3.88 1.83
C GLU A 155 10.45 3.32 0.91
N LEU A 156 10.02 2.71 -0.20
CA LEU A 156 10.94 2.17 -1.20
C LEU A 156 11.32 3.23 -2.25
N PRO A 157 12.62 3.37 -2.59
CA PRO A 157 13.15 4.53 -3.32
C PRO A 157 12.79 4.62 -4.80
N PHE A 158 12.37 3.53 -5.44
CA PHE A 158 12.06 3.51 -6.86
C PHE A 158 10.61 3.08 -7.10
N VAL A 159 9.82 3.96 -7.72
CA VAL A 159 8.40 3.75 -7.95
C VAL A 159 8.11 3.72 -9.44
N TYR A 160 7.43 2.67 -9.90
CA TYR A 160 7.04 2.47 -11.29
C TYR A 160 5.53 2.39 -11.41
N ARG A 161 4.97 3.09 -12.41
CA ARG A 161 3.54 3.09 -12.71
C ARG A 161 3.29 2.97 -14.22
N PRO A 162 2.30 2.17 -14.65
CA PRO A 162 1.85 2.18 -16.04
C PRO A 162 1.01 3.44 -16.31
N ASN A 163 1.23 4.09 -17.45
CA ASN A 163 0.33 5.14 -17.94
C ASN A 163 -0.93 4.54 -18.59
N SER A 164 -1.83 5.38 -19.11
CA SER A 164 -3.05 4.94 -19.79
C SER A 164 -2.80 4.11 -21.06
N ALA A 165 -1.62 4.22 -21.68
CA ALA A 165 -1.19 3.40 -22.80
C ALA A 165 -0.49 2.09 -22.36
N GLY A 166 -0.33 1.86 -21.05
CA GLY A 166 0.35 0.68 -20.49
C GLY A 166 1.87 0.80 -20.47
N GLU A 167 2.45 1.96 -20.77
CA GLU A 167 3.90 2.14 -20.67
C GLU A 167 4.30 2.32 -19.20
N VAL A 168 5.19 1.46 -18.72
CA VAL A 168 5.69 1.49 -17.35
C VAL A 168 6.82 2.50 -17.24
N ASN A 169 6.63 3.52 -16.43
CA ASN A 169 7.58 4.62 -16.27
C ASN A 169 8.02 4.71 -14.80
N LEU A 170 9.30 5.03 -14.59
CA LEU A 170 9.78 5.50 -13.29
C LEU A 170 9.10 6.84 -12.99
N VAL A 171 8.54 6.96 -11.80
CA VAL A 171 7.96 8.21 -11.32
C VAL A 171 9.11 9.10 -10.86
N ASP A 172 9.42 10.13 -11.65
CA ASP A 172 10.41 11.17 -11.32
C ASP A 172 9.81 12.11 -10.26
N ASN A 173 10.01 11.80 -8.97
CA ASN A 173 9.52 12.64 -7.87
C ASN A 173 10.16 14.05 -7.88
N VAL A 174 11.30 14.22 -8.57
CA VAL A 174 12.02 15.51 -8.72
C VAL A 174 11.47 16.39 -9.87
N LYS A 175 10.99 15.80 -10.97
CA LYS A 175 10.48 16.60 -12.11
C LYS A 175 9.08 17.16 -11.85
N LEU A 176 8.29 16.50 -11.01
CA LEU A 176 6.99 17.03 -10.57
C LEU A 176 7.18 18.39 -9.87
N GLY A 177 8.13 18.49 -8.94
CA GLY A 177 8.41 19.72 -8.18
C GLY A 177 8.94 20.88 -9.00
N ILE A 178 9.82 20.64 -9.98
CA ILE A 178 10.35 21.72 -10.85
C ILE A 178 9.27 22.27 -11.80
N SER A 179 8.41 21.39 -12.33
CA SER A 179 7.29 21.75 -13.21
C SER A 179 6.21 22.56 -12.47
N LEU A 180 5.88 22.15 -11.26
CA LEU A 180 4.88 22.81 -10.40
C LEU A 180 5.37 24.16 -9.88
N ALA A 181 6.64 24.28 -9.47
CA ALA A 181 7.21 25.56 -9.05
C ALA A 181 7.15 26.64 -10.15
N ALA A 182 7.46 26.26 -11.40
CA ALA A 182 7.37 27.17 -12.54
C ALA A 182 5.91 27.59 -12.88
N SER A 183 4.95 26.68 -12.65
CA SER A 183 3.52 26.91 -12.90
C SER A 183 2.89 27.77 -11.79
N ALA A 184 3.26 27.54 -10.53
CA ALA A 184 2.82 28.31 -9.36
C ALA A 184 3.36 29.76 -9.38
N PHE A 185 4.57 29.97 -9.92
CA PHE A 185 5.14 31.31 -10.09
C PHE A 185 4.30 32.19 -11.05
N ASN A 186 3.62 31.56 -12.01
CA ASN A 186 2.70 32.25 -12.93
C ASN A 186 1.29 32.45 -12.35
N LEU A 187 0.85 31.58 -11.43
CA LEU A 187 -0.49 31.65 -10.82
C LEU A 187 -0.58 32.70 -9.70
N LEU A 188 0.51 32.95 -8.97
CA LEU A 188 0.57 33.94 -7.88
C LEU A 188 0.42 35.40 -8.34
N GLN A 189 0.47 35.68 -9.64
CA GLN A 189 0.14 37.00 -10.20
C GLN A 189 -1.36 37.24 -10.42
N GLY A 190 -2.21 36.21 -10.40
CA GLY A 190 -3.63 36.30 -10.75
C GLY A 190 -4.59 36.12 -9.57
N GLY A 191 -4.82 37.18 -8.79
CA GLY A 191 -5.67 37.15 -7.58
C GLY A 191 -7.15 36.81 -7.81
N PHE A 192 -7.79 36.16 -6.82
CA PHE A 192 -9.22 35.82 -6.83
C PHE A 192 -9.98 36.27 -5.57
N SER A 193 -11.24 36.69 -5.78
CA SER A 193 -12.21 37.22 -4.80
C SER A 193 -13.24 36.16 -4.36
N ALA A 194 -13.71 36.28 -3.11
CA ALA A 194 -14.33 35.24 -2.28
C ALA A 194 -15.88 35.15 -2.30
N THR A 195 -16.53 34.90 -3.44
CA THR A 195 -18.03 34.89 -3.50
C THR A 195 -18.70 33.67 -4.12
N LYS A 196 -18.06 32.49 -4.18
CA LYS A 196 -18.72 31.26 -4.71
C LYS A 196 -18.55 30.02 -3.81
N ILE A 197 -18.78 30.16 -2.50
CA ILE A 197 -18.66 29.05 -1.54
C ILE A 197 -20.01 28.35 -1.26
N ASN A 198 -21.15 28.90 -1.69
CA ASN A 198 -22.46 28.42 -1.22
C ASN A 198 -23.12 27.28 -2.02
N ASP A 199 -22.68 26.96 -3.24
CA ASP A 199 -23.37 25.99 -4.10
C ASP A 199 -22.88 24.53 -3.99
N ALA A 200 -21.81 24.27 -3.23
CA ALA A 200 -21.18 22.94 -3.16
C ALA A 200 -21.73 21.97 -2.08
N LYS A 201 -22.81 22.34 -1.37
CA LYS A 201 -23.25 21.63 -0.14
C LYS A 201 -24.15 20.38 -0.34
N ALA A 202 -24.56 20.02 -1.56
CA ALA A 202 -25.61 19.00 -1.76
C ALA A 202 -25.13 17.64 -2.33
N LEU A 203 -23.84 17.44 -2.59
CA LEU A 203 -23.31 16.23 -3.26
C LEU A 203 -22.31 15.43 -2.42
N ILE A 204 -22.19 15.75 -1.12
CA ILE A 204 -21.11 15.29 -0.26
C ILE A 204 -21.71 14.61 0.97
N GLY A 205 -21.88 13.30 0.93
CA GLY A 205 -22.45 12.56 2.07
C GLY A 205 -22.03 11.10 2.04
N GLY A 206 -20.96 10.75 2.77
CA GLY A 206 -20.54 9.36 2.96
C GLY A 206 -19.06 9.20 3.30
N ALA A 207 -18.18 9.33 2.30
CA ALA A 207 -16.76 9.02 2.45
C ALA A 207 -15.89 10.20 2.91
N GLN A 208 -16.18 11.44 2.46
CA GLN A 208 -15.39 12.62 2.86
C GLN A 208 -15.49 12.92 4.37
N SER A 209 -16.59 12.53 5.04
CA SER A 209 -16.75 12.72 6.47
C SER A 209 -15.78 11.87 7.31
N PHE A 210 -15.30 10.74 6.80
CA PHE A 210 -14.28 9.93 7.49
C PHE A 210 -12.92 10.65 7.46
N PHE A 211 -12.41 10.99 6.26
CA PHE A 211 -11.14 11.70 6.06
C PHE A 211 -11.14 13.08 6.74
N ALA A 212 -12.24 13.83 6.62
CA ALA A 212 -12.35 15.14 7.27
C ALA A 212 -12.41 15.06 8.81
N SER A 213 -12.87 13.95 9.39
CA SER A 213 -12.96 13.78 10.86
C SER A 213 -11.63 13.44 11.53
N LEU A 214 -10.60 13.08 10.75
CA LEU A 214 -9.27 12.75 11.25
C LEU A 214 -8.28 13.91 11.11
N HIS A 215 -8.65 14.99 10.41
CA HIS A 215 -7.84 16.20 10.34
C HIS A 215 -8.08 17.12 11.55
N HIS A 216 -7.28 16.95 12.60
CA HIS A 216 -7.06 18.04 13.54
C HIS A 216 -6.23 19.15 12.86
N GLN A 217 -6.90 20.30 12.67
CA GLN A 217 -6.41 21.61 12.24
C GLN A 217 -4.89 21.86 12.32
N GLY A 218 -4.31 22.26 11.17
CA GLY A 218 -3.24 23.25 11.14
C GLY A 218 -2.21 23.11 10.03
N GLY A 219 -2.42 23.82 8.91
CA GLY A 219 -1.38 24.14 7.92
C GLY A 219 -1.77 23.81 6.48
N GLY A 220 -2.24 24.80 5.72
CA GLY A 220 -2.54 24.65 4.29
C GLY A 220 -1.26 24.68 3.46
N GLY A 221 -0.83 23.51 2.99
CA GLY A 221 0.12 23.34 1.88
C GLY A 221 -0.62 22.96 0.58
N PRO A 222 -0.05 23.23 -0.61
CA PRO A 222 -0.71 22.92 -1.87
C PRO A 222 -0.68 21.40 -2.11
N THR A 223 -1.86 20.80 -2.22
CA THR A 223 -2.05 19.44 -2.74
C THR A 223 -1.92 19.45 -4.27
N ASN A 224 -1.30 18.43 -4.87
CA ASN A 224 -1.31 18.27 -6.33
C ASN A 224 -2.74 17.98 -6.86
N GLU A 225 -2.93 17.92 -8.19
CA GLU A 225 -4.25 17.63 -8.80
C GLU A 225 -4.80 16.22 -8.46
N HIS A 226 -4.00 15.42 -7.76
CA HIS A 226 -4.29 14.06 -7.32
C HIS A 226 -4.38 13.90 -5.79
N GLY A 227 -4.31 14.99 -5.02
CA GLY A 227 -4.42 14.97 -3.56
C GLY A 227 -3.25 14.30 -2.81
N LEU A 228 -2.11 14.06 -3.48
CA LEU A 228 -0.90 13.49 -2.88
C LEU A 228 0.15 14.58 -2.71
N GLY A 229 0.75 14.68 -1.53
CA GLY A 229 1.91 15.56 -1.32
C GLY A 229 3.15 15.00 -2.02
N GLU A 230 4.16 15.84 -2.22
CA GLU A 230 5.48 15.37 -2.65
C GLU A 230 6.10 14.54 -1.52
N GLU A 231 6.44 13.29 -1.83
CA GLU A 231 7.13 12.39 -0.92
C GLU A 231 8.63 12.56 -1.11
N THR A 232 9.24 13.27 -0.17
CA THR A 232 10.69 13.36 -0.04
C THR A 232 11.15 12.11 0.70
N PHE A 233 11.61 11.10 -0.05
CA PHE A 233 12.23 9.90 0.51
C PHE A 233 13.40 10.33 1.39
N VAL A 234 13.42 9.91 2.66
CA VAL A 234 14.56 10.13 3.55
C VAL A 234 15.80 9.55 2.88
N GLU A 235 16.76 10.42 2.51
CA GLU A 235 17.92 10.03 1.67
C GLU A 235 18.71 8.84 2.24
N ASP A 236 18.60 8.61 3.56
CA ASP A 236 19.27 7.52 4.28
C ASP A 236 18.84 6.12 3.81
N TRP A 237 17.56 5.89 3.44
CA TRP A 237 17.09 4.55 3.08
C TRP A 237 17.40 4.12 1.65
N LYS A 238 17.58 5.10 0.75
CA LYS A 238 17.86 4.83 -0.67
C LYS A 238 19.07 3.91 -0.88
N ASN A 239 20.03 3.94 0.04
CA ASN A 239 21.29 3.23 -0.06
C ASN A 239 21.29 1.86 0.64
N GLU A 240 20.16 1.40 1.19
CA GLU A 240 20.09 0.12 1.88
C GLU A 240 20.20 -1.11 0.95
N GLY A 241 19.84 -0.94 -0.33
CA GLY A 241 20.03 -1.94 -1.38
C GLY A 241 19.34 -3.28 -1.12
N LYS A 242 18.12 -3.23 -0.58
CA LYS A 242 17.34 -4.44 -0.21
C LYS A 242 16.56 -4.97 -1.41
N ASP A 243 16.53 -6.30 -1.55
CA ASP A 243 15.77 -7.00 -2.59
C ASP A 243 14.27 -7.10 -2.26
N ILE A 244 13.60 -5.95 -2.33
CA ILE A 244 12.19 -5.77 -1.94
C ILE A 244 11.38 -5.27 -3.13
N TRP A 245 10.23 -5.90 -3.34
CA TRP A 245 9.31 -5.63 -4.44
C TRP A 245 7.89 -5.50 -3.90
N MET A 246 7.33 -4.30 -3.98
CA MET A 246 6.02 -3.99 -3.43
C MET A 246 5.03 -3.66 -4.54
N PHE A 247 3.96 -4.44 -4.63
CA PHE A 247 2.79 -4.11 -5.44
C PHE A 247 1.75 -3.41 -4.58
N SER A 248 1.23 -2.29 -5.05
CA SER A 248 0.15 -1.54 -4.40
C SER A 248 -0.77 -0.88 -5.41
N GLY A 249 -1.92 -0.38 -4.96
CA GLY A 249 -2.94 0.23 -5.81
C GLY A 249 -3.17 1.67 -5.41
N CYS A 250 -2.78 2.61 -6.28
CA CYS A 250 -3.10 4.02 -6.09
C CYS A 250 -4.46 4.31 -6.74
N ALA A 251 -5.35 5.05 -6.07
CA ALA A 251 -6.57 5.52 -6.70
C ALA A 251 -6.36 6.93 -7.28
N ASP A 252 -6.89 7.19 -8.48
CA ASP A 252 -6.91 8.52 -9.11
C ASP A 252 -8.01 9.40 -8.49
N ASN A 253 -7.95 9.66 -7.18
CA ASN A 253 -8.75 10.66 -6.44
C ASN A 253 -10.04 10.18 -5.75
N GLN A 254 -10.28 8.87 -5.56
CA GLN A 254 -11.35 8.38 -4.66
C GLN A 254 -10.93 7.17 -3.82
N THR A 255 -11.41 7.16 -2.57
CA THR A 255 -11.27 6.09 -1.58
C THR A 255 -11.54 4.71 -2.20
N SER A 256 -10.71 3.72 -1.87
CA SER A 256 -10.86 2.31 -2.24
C SER A 256 -12.27 1.85 -1.90
N ALA A 257 -13.14 1.80 -2.90
CA ALA A 257 -14.48 1.29 -2.72
C ALA A 257 -14.38 -0.22 -2.51
N ASP A 258 -15.05 -0.72 -1.47
CA ASP A 258 -15.36 -2.14 -1.30
C ASP A 258 -15.94 -2.66 -2.62
N THR A 259 -15.17 -3.47 -3.36
CA THR A 259 -15.60 -3.97 -4.66
C THR A 259 -16.03 -5.42 -4.54
N SER A 260 -17.20 -5.74 -5.09
CA SER A 260 -17.71 -7.11 -5.12
C SER A 260 -17.33 -7.81 -6.44
N ILE A 261 -16.55 -8.88 -6.37
CA ILE A 261 -16.30 -9.80 -7.50
C ILE A 261 -17.06 -11.10 -7.26
N ALA A 262 -17.85 -11.52 -8.25
CA ALA A 262 -18.63 -12.75 -8.20
C ALA A 262 -19.52 -12.90 -6.94
N GLY A 263 -19.94 -11.78 -6.33
CA GLY A 263 -20.77 -11.74 -5.14
C GLY A 263 -20.01 -11.64 -3.79
N ALA A 264 -18.68 -11.59 -3.80
CA ALA A 264 -17.85 -11.42 -2.59
C ALA A 264 -17.02 -10.11 -2.67
N ALA A 265 -16.94 -9.37 -1.57
CA ALA A 265 -16.06 -8.20 -1.48
C ALA A 265 -14.58 -8.65 -1.55
N THR A 266 -13.75 -7.96 -2.34
CA THR A 266 -12.32 -8.26 -2.50
C THR A 266 -11.57 -7.01 -2.95
N GLY A 267 -10.33 -6.87 -2.49
CA GLY A 267 -9.44 -5.79 -2.87
C GLY A 267 -8.96 -5.93 -4.32
N ALA A 268 -8.88 -4.80 -5.02
CA ALA A 268 -8.60 -4.82 -6.46
C ALA A 268 -7.18 -5.30 -6.76
N MET A 269 -6.20 -4.93 -5.91
CA MET A 269 -4.80 -5.25 -6.18
C MET A 269 -4.49 -6.72 -5.97
N SER A 270 -4.96 -7.30 -4.86
CA SER A 270 -4.81 -8.72 -4.56
C SER A 270 -5.51 -9.57 -5.60
N TYR A 271 -6.75 -9.21 -5.97
CA TYR A 271 -7.45 -9.85 -7.08
C TYR A 271 -6.69 -9.75 -8.40
N GLY A 272 -6.30 -8.53 -8.78
CA GLY A 272 -5.66 -8.24 -10.05
C GLY A 272 -4.35 -9.00 -10.20
N PHE A 273 -3.50 -8.91 -9.19
CA PHE A 273 -2.22 -9.62 -9.13
C PHE A 273 -2.40 -11.14 -9.22
N ILE A 274 -3.25 -11.74 -8.38
CA ILE A 274 -3.46 -13.19 -8.39
C ILE A 274 -3.98 -13.65 -9.75
N LYS A 275 -4.98 -12.95 -10.30
CA LYS A 275 -5.59 -13.32 -11.58
C LYS A 275 -4.58 -13.24 -12.72
N THR A 276 -3.86 -12.12 -12.83
CA THR A 276 -2.83 -11.92 -13.85
C THR A 276 -1.73 -12.99 -13.76
N MET A 277 -1.26 -13.29 -12.55
CA MET A 277 -0.22 -14.30 -12.35
C MET A 277 -0.72 -15.73 -12.60
N LYS A 278 -2.00 -16.05 -12.33
CA LYS A 278 -2.58 -17.36 -12.65
C LYS A 278 -2.80 -17.54 -14.15
N GLU A 279 -3.24 -16.49 -14.85
CA GLU A 279 -3.49 -16.53 -16.30
C GLU A 279 -2.20 -16.68 -17.11
N ASN A 280 -1.13 -16.01 -16.67
CA ASN A 280 0.20 -16.24 -17.23
C ASN A 280 1.27 -16.16 -16.12
N PRO A 281 1.73 -17.31 -15.60
CA PRO A 281 2.73 -17.38 -14.52
C PRO A 281 4.15 -16.96 -14.91
N ASN A 282 4.46 -16.85 -16.20
CA ASN A 282 5.81 -16.56 -16.69
C ASN A 282 5.91 -15.12 -17.20
N GLN A 283 5.56 -14.17 -16.35
CA GLN A 283 5.59 -12.73 -16.66
C GLN A 283 6.76 -12.02 -16.00
N SER A 284 7.23 -10.97 -16.68
CA SER A 284 8.09 -9.94 -16.12
C SER A 284 7.32 -9.00 -15.19
N TYR A 285 8.03 -8.25 -14.35
CA TYR A 285 7.40 -7.24 -13.50
C TYR A 285 6.66 -6.16 -14.30
N VAL A 286 7.18 -5.80 -15.49
CA VAL A 286 6.50 -4.89 -16.43
C VAL A 286 5.18 -5.49 -16.91
N GLU A 287 5.19 -6.74 -17.35
CA GLU A 287 3.98 -7.42 -17.84
C GLU A 287 2.93 -7.56 -16.74
N VAL A 288 3.34 -7.86 -15.50
CA VAL A 288 2.41 -7.91 -14.36
C VAL A 288 1.71 -6.57 -14.16
N LEU A 289 2.45 -5.45 -14.18
CA LEU A 289 1.83 -4.12 -14.07
C LEU A 289 0.87 -3.81 -15.21
N GLN A 290 1.27 -4.13 -16.45
CA GLN A 290 0.47 -3.89 -17.65
C GLN A 290 -0.83 -4.68 -17.64
N ASN A 291 -0.73 -5.99 -17.40
CA ASN A 291 -1.86 -6.90 -17.39
C ASN A 291 -2.79 -6.61 -16.20
N THR A 292 -2.23 -6.29 -15.04
CA THR A 292 -3.02 -5.84 -13.88
C THR A 292 -3.74 -4.53 -14.21
N ARG A 293 -3.09 -3.55 -14.84
CA ARG A 293 -3.74 -2.27 -15.21
C ARG A 293 -4.87 -2.51 -16.21
N GLN A 294 -4.66 -3.35 -17.22
CA GLN A 294 -5.69 -3.67 -18.20
C GLN A 294 -6.90 -4.36 -17.55
N LEU A 295 -6.65 -5.28 -16.63
CA LEU A 295 -7.69 -5.97 -15.87
C LEU A 295 -8.46 -5.00 -14.98
N LEU A 296 -7.75 -4.14 -14.23
CA LEU A 296 -8.35 -3.19 -13.32
C LEU A 296 -9.12 -2.08 -14.04
N ALA A 297 -8.63 -1.56 -15.16
CA ALA A 297 -9.29 -0.47 -15.89
C ALA A 297 -10.73 -0.78 -16.35
N GLN A 298 -11.13 -2.05 -16.39
CA GLN A 298 -12.49 -2.47 -16.74
C GLN A 298 -13.50 -2.30 -15.60
N GLN A 299 -13.03 -2.34 -14.35
CA GLN A 299 -13.89 -2.50 -13.17
C GLN A 299 -13.48 -1.62 -11.98
N TYR A 300 -12.28 -1.03 -12.01
CA TYR A 300 -11.63 -0.34 -10.91
C TYR A 300 -10.95 0.93 -11.40
N GLN A 301 -10.93 1.94 -10.53
CA GLN A 301 -10.15 3.17 -10.77
C GLN A 301 -8.69 3.04 -10.32
N GLN A 302 -8.35 1.99 -9.55
CA GLN A 302 -7.00 1.78 -9.07
C GLN A 302 -6.01 1.56 -10.22
N ILE A 303 -4.87 2.22 -10.12
CA ILE A 303 -3.68 2.02 -10.94
C ILE A 303 -2.69 1.18 -10.13
N PRO A 304 -2.24 0.03 -10.66
CA PRO A 304 -1.21 -0.75 -10.00
C PRO A 304 0.11 0.00 -10.04
N GLN A 305 0.83 -0.07 -8.94
CA GLN A 305 2.15 0.51 -8.74
C GLN A 305 3.12 -0.60 -8.31
N LEU A 306 4.37 -0.47 -8.72
CA LEU A 306 5.48 -1.26 -8.21
C LEU A 306 6.51 -0.35 -7.55
N SER A 307 6.75 -0.52 -6.26
CA SER A 307 7.86 0.13 -5.56
C SER A 307 8.97 -0.89 -5.27
N VAL A 308 10.24 -0.52 -5.45
CA VAL A 308 11.38 -1.43 -5.28
C VAL A 308 12.53 -0.83 -4.47
N GLY A 309 13.22 -1.70 -3.72
CA GLY A 309 14.31 -1.33 -2.79
C GLY A 309 15.66 -1.02 -3.42
N GLY A 310 15.78 -1.08 -4.75
CA GLY A 310 17.03 -0.91 -5.49
C GLY A 310 16.80 -0.80 -6.99
N GLU A 311 17.86 -0.56 -7.75
CA GLU A 311 17.79 -0.54 -9.22
C GLU A 311 17.81 -1.96 -9.78
N TYR A 312 16.70 -2.39 -10.36
CA TYR A 312 16.54 -3.74 -10.88
C TYR A 312 16.04 -3.74 -12.34
N ASP A 313 16.39 -4.79 -13.08
CA ASP A 313 15.84 -5.06 -14.40
C ASP A 313 14.39 -5.55 -14.27
N LEU A 314 13.42 -4.70 -14.63
CA LEU A 314 12.00 -5.04 -14.54
C LEU A 314 11.53 -6.04 -15.62
N SER A 315 12.38 -6.34 -16.62
CA SER A 315 12.12 -7.40 -17.60
C SER A 315 12.38 -8.80 -17.04
N GLN A 316 13.01 -8.89 -15.86
CA GLN A 316 13.17 -10.15 -15.15
C GLN A 316 11.80 -10.72 -14.74
N ARG A 317 11.72 -12.04 -14.66
CA ARG A 317 10.50 -12.74 -14.25
C ARG A 317 10.20 -12.52 -12.77
N VAL A 318 8.92 -12.41 -12.44
CA VAL A 318 8.47 -12.47 -11.04
C VAL A 318 8.76 -13.87 -10.50
N ALA A 319 9.48 -13.93 -9.38
CA ALA A 319 9.99 -15.16 -8.75
C ALA A 319 9.18 -15.58 -7.52
#